data_AF-A0A1Q9SB51-F1
#
_entry.id   AF-A0A1Q9SB51-F1
#
_cell.length_a   1.000
_cell.length_b   1.000
_cell.length_c   1.000
_cell.angle_alpha   90.00
_cell.angle_beta   90.00
_cell.angle_gamma   90.00
#
_symmetry.space_group_name_H-M   'P 1'
#
loop_
_entity.id
_entity.type
_entity.pdbx_description
1 polymer ?
#
loop_
_entity_poly.entity_id
_entity_poly.type
_entity_poly.pdbx_seq_one_letter_code
_entity_poly.pdbx_strand_id
1 'polypeptide(L)'
;MAVSSHDLAAALASRLDDVAPDGFSVVSVESRITVSRGGSVVGGSAAPEILEDDAEPNIETVTRSAISAVQDVFAEELKEPWPATAGAMPDADARVDGYRLIVWFGSETAPVLTLAPLPLAR
;
A
#
# COMPACT_ATOMS: atom_id res chain seq x y z
N MET A 1 -15.57 2.59 -14.81
CA MET A 1 -15.34 1.45 -13.90
C MET A 1 -15.09 2.03 -12.53
N ALA A 2 -15.75 1.53 -11.49
CA ALA A 2 -15.43 1.91 -10.13
C ALA A 2 -14.78 0.69 -9.45
N VAL A 3 -13.53 0.85 -9.02
CA VAL A 3 -12.96 -0.06 -8.03
C VAL A 3 -13.54 0.35 -6.69
N SER A 4 -14.04 -0.61 -5.91
CA SER A 4 -14.58 -0.31 -4.57
C SER A 4 -13.45 -0.08 -3.58
N SER A 5 -13.72 0.66 -2.50
CA SER A 5 -12.79 0.87 -1.40
C SER A 5 -12.33 -0.48 -0.80
N HIS A 6 -13.27 -1.41 -0.68
CA HIS A 6 -13.02 -2.77 -0.18
C HIS A 6 -12.07 -3.56 -1.09
N ASP A 7 -12.32 -3.58 -2.40
CA ASP A 7 -11.49 -4.33 -3.34
C ASP A 7 -10.08 -3.75 -3.43
N LEU A 8 -9.96 -2.41 -3.38
CA LEU A 8 -8.66 -1.76 -3.33
C LEU A 8 -7.89 -2.12 -2.04
N ALA A 9 -8.55 -2.04 -0.88
CA ALA A 9 -7.92 -2.39 0.40
C ALA A 9 -7.45 -3.86 0.41
N ALA A 10 -8.30 -4.79 -0.03
CA ALA A 10 -7.97 -6.21 -0.09
C ALA A 10 -6.81 -6.51 -1.04
N ALA A 11 -6.83 -5.92 -2.24
CA ALA A 11 -5.77 -6.12 -3.20
C ALA A 11 -4.43 -5.52 -2.74
N LEU A 12 -4.44 -4.32 -2.14
CA LEU A 12 -3.23 -3.71 -1.59
C LEU A 12 -2.69 -4.50 -0.41
N ALA A 13 -3.55 -4.91 0.53
CA ALA A 13 -3.15 -5.69 1.68
C ALA A 13 -2.48 -7.00 1.26
N SER A 14 -3.08 -7.74 0.32
CA SER A 14 -2.47 -8.97 -0.22
C SER A 14 -1.09 -8.72 -0.84
N ARG A 15 -0.93 -7.63 -1.60
CA ARG A 15 0.35 -7.32 -2.26
C ARG A 15 1.43 -6.84 -1.30
N LEU A 16 1.03 -6.15 -0.24
CA LEU A 16 1.93 -5.70 0.82
C LEU A 16 2.33 -6.86 1.73
N ASP A 17 1.44 -7.81 1.99
CA ASP A 17 1.74 -9.03 2.76
C ASP A 17 2.77 -9.90 2.04
N ASP A 18 2.67 -10.05 0.71
CA ASP A 18 3.62 -10.80 -0.13
C ASP A 18 5.08 -10.29 0.01
N VAL A 19 5.26 -9.03 0.42
CA VAL A 19 6.57 -8.36 0.54
C VAL A 19 6.85 -7.86 1.96
N ALA A 20 6.01 -8.22 2.92
CA ALA A 20 6.13 -7.76 4.28
C ALA A 20 7.45 -8.28 4.89
N PRO A 21 8.13 -7.48 5.74
CA PRO A 21 9.28 -7.96 6.49
C PRO A 21 8.92 -9.15 7.40
N ASP A 22 9.92 -9.95 7.76
CA ASP A 22 9.72 -11.10 8.64
C ASP A 22 9.03 -10.70 9.96
N GLY A 23 8.01 -11.48 10.33
CA GLY A 23 7.23 -11.28 11.55
C GLY A 23 6.12 -10.24 11.43
N PHE A 24 5.97 -9.58 10.29
CA PHE A 24 4.81 -8.76 9.95
C PHE A 24 3.78 -9.56 9.15
N SER A 25 2.54 -9.08 9.22
CA SER A 25 1.44 -9.52 8.36
C SER A 25 0.58 -8.32 8.02
N VAL A 26 0.08 -8.28 6.79
CA VAL A 26 -0.79 -7.23 6.29
C VAL A 26 -2.10 -7.85 5.83
N VAL A 27 -3.20 -7.36 6.38
CA VAL A 27 -4.55 -7.86 6.05
C VAL A 27 -5.48 -6.68 5.80
N SER A 28 -6.52 -6.91 5.00
CA SER A 28 -7.63 -5.96 4.91
C SER A 28 -8.72 -6.34 5.90
N VAL A 29 -9.26 -5.34 6.59
CA VAL A 29 -10.49 -5.46 7.40
C VAL A 29 -11.44 -4.40 6.88
N GLU A 30 -12.55 -4.83 6.28
CA GLU A 30 -13.46 -3.95 5.54
C GLU A 30 -12.69 -3.18 4.45
N SER A 31 -12.73 -1.85 4.46
CA SER A 31 -12.03 -0.97 3.51
C SER A 31 -10.71 -0.42 4.07
N ARG A 32 -10.14 -1.06 5.11
CA ARG A 32 -8.90 -0.63 5.77
C ARG A 32 -7.82 -1.68 5.63
N ILE A 33 -6.58 -1.23 5.54
CA ILE A 33 -5.39 -2.07 5.63
C ILE A 33 -4.93 -2.07 7.09
N THR A 34 -4.66 -3.25 7.64
CA THR A 34 -4.16 -3.47 9.01
C THR A 34 -2.82 -4.18 8.94
N VAL A 35 -1.86 -3.68 9.71
CA VAL A 35 -0.53 -4.28 9.86
C VAL A 35 -0.42 -4.85 11.27
N SER A 36 -0.02 -6.11 11.37
CA SER A 36 0.22 -6.79 12.64
C SER A 36 1.64 -7.32 12.73
N ARG A 37 2.21 -7.33 13.93
CA ARG A 37 3.51 -7.92 14.25
C ARG A 37 3.38 -8.83 15.46
N GLY A 38 3.82 -10.09 15.33
CA GLY A 38 3.70 -11.07 16.41
C GLY A 38 2.27 -11.25 16.94
N GLY A 39 1.26 -11.09 16.08
CA GLY A 39 -0.16 -11.22 16.44
C GLY A 39 -0.82 -9.98 17.05
N SER A 40 -0.07 -8.88 17.24
CA SER A 40 -0.62 -7.58 17.70
C SER A 40 -0.71 -6.60 16.55
N VAL A 41 -1.82 -5.86 16.45
CA VAL A 41 -1.96 -4.76 15.48
C VAL A 41 -1.00 -3.63 15.87
N VAL A 42 -0.17 -3.20 14.92
CA VAL A 42 0.83 -2.13 15.10
C VAL A 42 0.54 -0.88 14.26
N GLY A 43 -0.36 -0.98 13.29
CA GLY A 43 -0.76 0.17 12.47
C GLY A 43 -1.56 -0.24 11.24
N GLY A 44 -1.60 0.63 10.24
CA GLY A 44 -2.36 0.39 9.02
C GLY A 44 -2.74 1.68 8.30
N SER A 45 -3.70 1.57 7.37
CA SER A 45 -4.24 2.72 6.66
C SER A 45 -5.73 2.58 6.38
N ALA A 46 -6.45 3.69 6.56
CA ALA A 46 -7.85 3.83 6.18
C ALA A 46 -8.04 4.53 4.83
N ALA A 47 -6.95 4.92 4.16
CA ALA A 47 -7.03 5.69 2.92
C ALA A 47 -7.96 5.08 1.86
N PRO A 48 -8.07 3.75 1.66
CA PRO A 48 -9.00 3.20 0.68
C PRO A 48 -10.46 3.61 0.91
N GLU A 49 -10.91 3.85 2.15
CA GLU A 49 -12.27 4.32 2.46
C GLU A 49 -12.63 5.60 1.72
N ILE A 50 -11.64 6.47 1.49
CA ILE A 50 -11.82 7.77 0.85
C ILE A 50 -12.26 7.61 -0.61
N LEU A 51 -11.98 6.48 -1.27
CA LEU A 51 -12.31 6.26 -2.69
C LEU A 51 -13.82 6.38 -2.99
N GLU A 52 -14.66 6.14 -1.99
CA GLU A 52 -16.12 6.23 -2.08
C GLU A 52 -16.68 7.57 -1.58
N ASP A 53 -15.85 8.50 -1.10
CA ASP A 53 -16.29 9.85 -0.72
C ASP A 53 -16.67 10.66 -1.97
N ASP A 54 -17.69 11.53 -1.84
CA ASP A 54 -18.22 12.40 -2.92
C ASP A 54 -17.19 13.41 -3.48
N ALA A 55 -16.00 13.50 -2.88
CA ALA A 55 -14.92 14.39 -3.29
C ALA A 55 -13.97 13.66 -4.26
N GLU A 56 -14.36 13.46 -5.52
CA GLU A 56 -13.63 12.76 -6.62
C GLU A 56 -12.18 12.33 -6.29
N PRO A 57 -12.00 11.25 -5.53
CA PRO A 57 -10.68 10.82 -5.09
C PRO A 57 -10.01 10.07 -6.23
N ASN A 58 -8.83 10.53 -6.65
CA ASN A 58 -8.03 9.76 -7.61
C ASN A 58 -7.48 8.49 -6.92
N ILE A 59 -7.77 7.32 -7.49
CA ILE A 59 -7.27 6.02 -7.03
C ILE A 59 -5.75 5.99 -6.82
N GLU A 60 -4.97 6.72 -7.62
CA GLU A 60 -3.52 6.84 -7.47
C GLU A 60 -3.16 7.52 -6.15
N THR A 61 -3.83 8.64 -5.83
CA THR A 61 -3.62 9.39 -4.59
C THR A 61 -4.02 8.58 -3.36
N VAL A 62 -5.19 7.91 -3.44
CA VAL A 62 -5.67 7.02 -2.37
C VAL A 62 -4.67 5.87 -2.15
N THR A 63 -4.21 5.25 -3.24
CA THR A 63 -3.22 4.17 -3.19
C THR A 63 -1.91 4.65 -2.58
N ARG A 64 -1.38 5.79 -3.04
CA ARG A 64 -0.14 6.37 -2.52
C ARG A 64 -0.23 6.61 -1.01
N SER A 65 -1.35 7.17 -0.56
CA SER A 65 -1.61 7.43 0.85
C SER A 65 -1.68 6.13 1.65
N ALA A 66 -2.31 5.09 1.10
CA ALA A 66 -2.43 3.79 1.74
C ALA A 66 -1.07 3.11 1.94
N ILE A 67 -0.28 3.00 0.87
CA ILE A 67 1.00 2.29 0.91
C ILE A 67 2.08 3.07 1.66
N SER A 68 2.05 4.42 1.61
CA SER A 68 2.97 5.27 2.39
C SER A 68 2.74 5.05 3.90
N ALA A 69 1.48 5.01 4.33
CA ALA A 69 1.17 4.76 5.74
C ALA A 69 1.62 3.36 6.20
N VAL A 70 1.49 2.32 5.35
CA VAL A 70 2.01 0.98 5.68
C VAL A 70 3.54 0.96 5.72
N GLN A 71 4.20 1.65 4.79
CA GLN A 71 5.65 1.82 4.80
C GLN A 71 6.13 2.50 6.08
N ASP A 72 5.45 3.56 6.52
CA ASP A 72 5.78 4.25 7.77
C ASP A 72 5.69 3.30 8.97
N VAL A 73 4.66 2.45 9.04
CA VAL A 73 4.51 1.44 10.09
C VAL A 73 5.67 0.44 10.07
N PHE A 74 6.04 -0.08 8.89
CA PHE A 74 7.18 -0.98 8.78
C PHE A 74 8.48 -0.30 9.21
N ALA A 75 8.73 0.92 8.73
CA ALA A 75 9.95 1.65 9.04
C ALA A 75 10.04 2.00 10.54
N GLU A 76 8.92 2.41 11.14
CA GLU A 76 8.83 2.70 12.57
C GLU A 76 9.09 1.45 13.41
N GLU A 77 8.52 0.31 13.05
CA GLU A 77 8.67 -0.94 13.81
C GLU A 77 10.04 -1.60 13.62
N LEU A 78 10.64 -1.46 12.44
CA LEU A 78 11.99 -1.94 12.14
C LEU A 78 13.08 -1.01 12.69
N LYS A 79 12.76 0.26 12.91
CA LYS A 79 13.73 1.34 13.22
C LYS A 79 14.76 1.54 12.12
N GLU A 80 14.40 1.19 10.90
CA GLU A 80 15.19 1.30 9.67
C GLU A 80 14.25 1.74 8.54
N PRO A 81 14.75 2.41 7.48
CA PRO A 81 13.92 2.64 6.31
C PRO A 81 13.42 1.30 5.77
N TRP A 82 12.29 1.32 5.06
CA TRP A 82 11.80 0.19 4.29
C TRP A 82 11.21 0.75 2.98
N PRO A 83 11.31 0.07 1.83
CA PRO A 83 11.98 -1.20 1.58
C PRO A 83 13.50 -1.10 1.35
N ALA A 84 14.09 0.08 1.46
CA ALA A 84 15.55 0.21 1.47
C ALA A 84 16.13 -0.35 2.79
N THR A 85 17.41 -0.75 2.80
CA THR A 85 18.08 -1.24 4.02
C THR A 85 19.01 -0.19 4.66
N ALA A 86 19.12 1.00 4.06
CA ALA A 86 19.93 2.11 4.55
C ALA A 86 19.55 3.41 3.83
N GLY A 87 19.92 4.55 4.43
CA GLY A 87 19.76 5.86 3.81
C GLY A 87 18.34 6.42 3.95
N ALA A 88 17.89 7.14 2.92
CA ALA A 88 16.57 7.75 2.91
C ALA A 88 15.46 6.71 2.66
N MET A 89 14.28 6.98 3.20
CA MET A 89 13.08 6.19 2.92
C MET A 89 12.68 6.37 1.43
N PRO A 90 12.52 5.30 0.64
CA PRO A 90 12.12 5.42 -0.76
C PRO A 90 10.68 5.93 -0.87
N ASP A 91 10.41 6.87 -1.77
CA ASP A 91 9.07 7.42 -1.95
C ASP A 91 8.07 6.36 -2.40
N ALA A 92 6.95 6.24 -1.69
CA ALA A 92 5.79 5.47 -2.10
C ALA A 92 5.08 6.15 -3.28
N ASP A 93 4.82 5.42 -4.36
CA ASP A 93 4.06 5.96 -5.49
C ASP A 93 3.24 4.89 -6.23
N ALA A 94 2.25 5.35 -7.00
CA ALA A 94 1.34 4.54 -7.77
C ALA A 94 0.88 5.26 -9.05
N ARG A 95 0.62 4.47 -10.10
CA ARG A 95 0.08 4.96 -11.37
C ARG A 95 -0.89 3.95 -11.98
N VAL A 96 -1.97 4.45 -12.58
CA VAL A 96 -2.84 3.67 -13.45
C VAL A 96 -2.23 3.57 -14.85
N ASP A 97 -2.01 2.34 -15.30
CA ASP A 97 -1.62 2.00 -16.66
C ASP A 97 -2.68 1.08 -17.29
N GLY A 98 -3.57 1.69 -18.08
CA GLY A 98 -4.72 1.01 -18.67
C GLY A 98 -5.69 0.47 -17.61
N TYR A 99 -5.75 -0.85 -17.46
CA TYR A 99 -6.61 -1.55 -16.48
C TYR A 99 -5.80 -2.14 -15.33
N ARG A 100 -4.66 -1.52 -15.01
CA ARG A 100 -3.76 -1.98 -13.97
C ARG A 100 -3.32 -0.79 -13.15
N LEU A 101 -3.26 -0.99 -11.84
CA LEU A 101 -2.60 -0.09 -10.91
C LEU A 101 -1.21 -0.65 -10.62
N ILE A 102 -0.22 0.14 -10.99
CA ILE A 102 1.20 -0.12 -10.77
C ILE A 102 1.61 0.62 -9.50
N VAL A 103 2.31 -0.07 -8.60
CA VAL A 103 2.68 0.44 -7.29
C VAL A 103 4.15 0.15 -7.03
N TRP A 104 4.91 1.14 -6.57
CA TRP A 104 6.33 1.01 -6.30
C TRP A 104 6.80 1.91 -5.17
N PHE A 105 8.02 1.62 -4.70
CA PHE A 105 8.75 2.43 -3.72
C PHE A 105 10.10 2.84 -4.31
N GLY A 106 10.41 4.13 -4.27
CA GLY A 106 11.59 4.75 -4.88
C GLY A 106 11.30 5.38 -6.25
N SER A 107 12.35 5.53 -7.06
CA SER A 107 12.23 6.15 -8.38
C SER A 107 11.42 5.28 -9.35
N GLU A 108 10.54 5.90 -10.15
CA GLU A 108 9.75 5.16 -11.16
C GLU A 108 10.63 4.40 -12.18
N THR A 109 11.77 4.97 -12.56
CA THR A 109 12.66 4.36 -13.58
C THR A 109 13.65 3.36 -12.98
N ALA A 110 13.79 3.34 -11.66
CA ALA A 110 14.65 2.42 -10.92
C ALA A 110 14.07 2.17 -9.51
N PRO A 111 12.93 1.47 -9.41
CA PRO A 111 12.25 1.27 -8.14
C PRO A 111 13.08 0.34 -7.25
N VAL A 112 13.07 0.62 -5.95
CA VAL A 112 13.65 -0.26 -4.93
C VAL A 112 12.80 -1.51 -4.77
N LEU A 113 11.47 -1.32 -4.82
CA LEU A 113 10.49 -2.39 -4.78
C LEU A 113 9.32 -2.02 -5.69
N THR A 114 8.82 -3.01 -6.43
CA THR A 114 7.57 -2.90 -7.20
C THR A 114 6.65 -4.02 -6.76
N LEU A 115 5.40 -3.68 -6.44
CA LEU A 115 4.40 -4.68 -6.12
C LEU A 115 3.89 -5.33 -7.41
N ALA A 116 3.43 -6.58 -7.32
CA ALA A 116 2.76 -7.20 -8.46
C ALA A 116 1.52 -6.35 -8.86
N PRO A 117 1.31 -6.05 -10.15
CA PRO A 117 0.24 -5.16 -10.59
C PRO A 117 -1.14 -5.56 -10.08
N LEU A 118 -1.92 -4.56 -9.67
CA LEU A 118 -3.31 -4.76 -9.23
C LEU A 118 -4.23 -4.60 -10.44
N PRO A 119 -5.04 -5.61 -10.79
CA PRO A 119 -6.03 -5.45 -11.86
C PRO A 119 -7.13 -4.49 -11.41
N LEU A 120 -7.45 -3.52 -12.26
CA LEU A 120 -8.63 -2.67 -12.11
C LEU A 120 -9.77 -3.36 -12.89
N ALA A 121 -10.90 -3.60 -12.23
CA ALA A 121 -12.05 -4.30 -12.81
C ALA A 121 -12.51 -3.61 -14.10
N ARG A 122 -12.98 -4.42 -15.07
CA ARG A 122 -13.44 -3.95 -16.38
C ARG A 122 -14.88 -3.43 -16.38
#